data_AF-A0A0F9NEZ1-F1
#
_entry.id   AF-A0A0F9NEZ1-F1
#
_cell.length_a   1.000
_cell.length_b   1.000
_cell.length_c   1.000
_cell.angle_alpha   90.00
_cell.angle_beta   90.00
_cell.angle_gamma   90.00
#
_symmetry.space_group_name_H-M   'P 1'
#
loop_
_entity.id
_entity.type
_entity.pdbx_description
1 polymer ?
#
loop_
_entity_poly.entity_id
_entity_poly.type
_entity_poly.pdbx_seq_one_letter_code
_entity_poly.pdbx_strand_id
1 'polypeptide(L)' 'MTYKEAVDWLKGNRSMTNIIPQDPFETWQVRIAAVDASMTQQAYWIVKAYNDNDLWEALK' A
#
# COMPACT_ATOMS: atom_id res chain seq x y z
N MET A 1 -2.97 8.06 -1.19
CA MET A 1 -3.13 6.77 -1.89
C MET A 1 -4.56 6.68 -2.39
N THR A 2 -4.75 6.55 -3.69
CA THR A 2 -6.05 6.34 -4.33
C THR A 2 -6.49 4.87 -4.21
N TYR A 3 -7.77 4.56 -4.46
CA TYR A 3 -8.25 3.17 -4.44
C TYR A 3 -7.50 2.26 -5.44
N LYS A 4 -7.28 2.76 -6.67
CA LYS A 4 -6.51 2.04 -7.69
C LYS A 4 -5.10 1.72 -7.19
N GLU A 5 -4.40 2.71 -6.62
CA GLU A 5 -3.07 2.51 -6.05
C GLU A 5 -3.06 1.53 -4.88
N ALA A 6 -4.10 1.57 -4.02
CA ALA A 6 -4.24 0.62 -2.92
C ALA A 6 -4.40 -0.82 -3.42
N VAL A 7 -5.23 -1.04 -4.45
CA VAL A 7 -5.38 -2.36 -5.09
C VAL A 7 -4.05 -2.83 -5.69
N ASP A 8 -3.29 -1.93 -6.34
CA ASP A 8 -1.98 -2.27 -6.90
C ASP A 8 -0.95 -2.63 -5.81
N TRP A 9 -0.98 -1.95 -4.66
CA TRP A 9 -0.18 -2.34 -3.48
C TRP A 9 -0.56 -3.73 -2.95
N LEU A 10 -1.84 -4.03 -2.80
CA LEU A 10 -2.30 -5.33 -2.28
C LEU A 10 -2.05 -6.49 -3.25
N LYS A 11 -1.97 -6.22 -4.56
CA LYS A 11 -1.60 -7.21 -5.59
C LYS A 11 -0.09 -7.44 -5.70
N GLY A 12 0.73 -6.68 -4.96
CA GLY A 12 2.19 -6.75 -5.06
C GLY A 12 2.77 -6.09 -6.31
N ASN A 13 1.98 -5.27 -7.02
CA ASN A 13 2.44 -4.54 -8.21
C ASN A 13 3.28 -3.30 -7.84
N ARG A 14 3.41 -3.00 -6.54
CA ARG A 14 4.16 -1.85 -6.02
C ARG A 14 5.07 -2.29 -4.87
N SER A 15 6.28 -1.72 -4.85
CA SER A 15 7.24 -1.79 -3.76
C SER A 15 8.16 -0.57 -3.83
N MET A 16 8.65 -0.12 -2.67
CA MET A 16 9.65 0.92 -2.56
C MET A 16 11.03 0.49 -3.07
N THR A 17 11.26 -0.79 -3.37
CA THR A 17 12.48 -1.26 -4.06
C THR A 17 12.66 -0.63 -5.44
N ASN A 18 11.61 -0.07 -6.03
CA ASN A 18 11.65 0.57 -7.35
C ASN A 18 12.23 2.00 -7.32
N ILE A 19 12.55 2.53 -6.14
CA ILE A 19 13.19 3.84 -5.99
C ILE A 19 14.67 3.57 -5.73
N ILE A 20 15.56 4.03 -6.61
CA ILE A 20 17.02 3.93 -6.45
C ILE A 20 17.53 5.16 -5.67
N PRO A 21 18.02 5.01 -4.42
CA PRO A 21 18.55 6.11 -3.64
C PRO A 21 20.04 5.92 -3.33
N GLN A 22 20.78 7.03 -3.18
CA GLN A 22 22.24 7.02 -3.27
C GLN A 22 23.02 6.79 -1.96
N ASP A 23 22.43 6.76 -0.75
CA ASP A 23 23.13 6.37 0.51
C ASP A 23 22.18 6.43 1.74
N PRO A 24 22.43 5.74 2.89
CA PRO A 24 23.36 4.62 3.13
C PRO A 24 22.71 3.25 2.87
N PHE A 25 23.30 2.49 1.95
CA PHE A 25 22.80 1.20 1.42
C PHE A 25 22.43 0.18 2.51
N GLU A 26 23.21 0.14 3.59
CA GLU A 26 23.10 -0.83 4.68
C GLU A 26 21.76 -0.78 5.43
N THR A 27 21.13 0.40 5.50
CA THR A 27 19.83 0.56 6.19
C THR A 27 18.64 0.56 5.24
N TRP A 28 18.87 0.53 3.92
CA TRP A 28 17.81 0.66 2.92
C TRP A 28 16.87 -0.52 2.89
N GLN A 29 17.38 -1.75 3.01
CA GLN A 29 16.54 -2.94 3.02
C GLN A 29 15.52 -2.91 4.16
N VAL A 30 15.97 -2.48 5.35
CA VAL A 30 15.11 -2.35 6.54
C VAL A 30 14.09 -1.22 6.35
N ARG A 31 14.50 -0.08 5.81
CA ARG A 31 13.61 1.07 5.55
C ARG A 31 12.57 0.75 4.47
N ILE A 32 12.98 0.09 3.38
CA ILE A 32 12.08 -0.36 2.31
C ILE A 32 11.06 -1.33 2.90
N ALA A 33 11.50 -2.34 3.67
CA ALA A 33 10.58 -3.29 4.29
C ALA A 33 9.57 -2.59 5.22
N ALA A 34 10.04 -1.64 6.05
CA ALA A 34 9.17 -0.89 6.95
C ALA A 34 8.16 0.01 6.20
N VAL A 35 8.60 0.66 5.13
CA VAL A 35 7.71 1.50 4.30
C VAL A 35 6.75 0.64 3.50
N ASP A 36 7.19 -0.45 2.89
CA ASP A 36 6.32 -1.39 2.18
C ASP A 36 5.24 -1.93 3.12
N ALA A 37 5.61 -2.35 4.34
CA ALA A 37 4.64 -2.79 5.35
C ALA A 37 3.62 -1.69 5.69
N SER A 38 4.08 -0.45 5.86
CA SER A 38 3.21 0.70 6.17
C SER A 38 2.26 1.02 5.02
N MET A 39 2.75 0.96 3.78
CA MET A 39 1.97 1.24 2.58
C MET A 39 0.94 0.13 2.31
N THR A 40 1.32 -1.13 2.48
CA THR A 40 0.39 -2.27 2.40
C THR A 40 -0.69 -2.17 3.49
N GLN A 41 -0.34 -1.78 4.71
CA GLN A 41 -1.32 -1.57 5.78
C GLN A 41 -2.30 -0.45 5.43
N GLN A 42 -1.81 0.69 4.92
CA GLN A 42 -2.67 1.78 4.47
C GLN A 42 -3.60 1.35 3.32
N ALA A 43 -3.06 0.58 2.35
CA ALA A 43 -3.82 0.06 1.23
C ALA A 43 -4.98 -0.86 1.68
N TYR A 44 -4.73 -1.73 2.66
CA TYR A 44 -5.76 -2.58 3.26
C TYR A 44 -6.94 -1.76 3.79
N TRP A 45 -6.67 -0.71 4.57
CA TRP A 45 -7.74 0.10 5.17
C TRP A 45 -8.54 0.88 4.15
N ILE A 46 -7.90 1.37 3.08
CA ILE A 46 -8.60 2.04 1.97
C ILE A 46 -9.53 1.07 1.25
N VAL A 47 -9.05 -0.13 0.91
CA VAL A 47 -9.85 -1.14 0.19
C VAL A 47 -11.00 -1.65 1.07
N LYS A 48 -10.75 -1.86 2.36
CA LYS A 48 -11.80 -2.24 3.31
C LYS A 48 -12.89 -1.17 3.38
N ALA A 49 -12.52 0.09 3.59
CA ALA A 49 -13.50 1.19 3.70
C ALA A 49 -14.33 1.34 2.42
N TYR A 50 -13.72 1.13 1.24
CA TYR A 50 -14.43 1.15 -0.03
C TYR A 50 -15.48 0.02 -0.11
N ASN A 51 -15.09 -1.22 0.20
CA ASN A 51 -16.01 -2.37 0.18
C ASN A 51 -17.12 -2.25 1.23
N ASP A 52 -16.80 -1.76 2.43
CA ASP A 52 -17.79 -1.55 3.50
C ASP A 52 -18.82 -0.48 3.08
N ASN A 53 -18.39 0.57 2.37
CA ASN A 53 -19.28 1.59 1.83
C ASN A 53 -20.15 1.07 0.68
N ASP A 54 -19.57 0.30 -0.25
CA ASP A 54 -20.31 -0.34 -1.34
C ASP A 54 -21.39 -1.30 -0.81
N LEU A 55 -21.07 -2.08 0.23
CA LEU A 55 -22.03 -2.94 0.93
C LEU A 55 -23.17 -2.13 1.57
N TRP A 56 -22.86 -0.96 2.14
CA TRP A 56 -23.86 -0.08 2.72
C TRP A 56 -24.83 0.49 1.68
N GLU A 57 -24.33 0.94 0.52
CA GLU A 57 -25.18 1.44 -0.56
C GLU A 57 -26.04 0.33 -1.19
N ALA A 58 -25.57 -0.92 -1.24
CA ALA A 58 -26.34 -2.05 -1.76
C ALA A 58 -27.53 -2.47 -0.88
N LEU A 59 -27.55 -2.05 0.39
CA LEU A 59 -28.62 -2.36 1.36
C LEU A 59 -29.71 -1.28 1.44
N LYS A 60 -29.58 -0.16 0.72
CA LYS A 60 -30.58 0.91 0.63
C LYS A 60 -31.54 0.67 -0.54
#